data_AF-A0A2Z6RQP1-F1
#
_entry.id   AF-A0A2Z6RQP1-F1
#
_cell.length_a   1.000
_cell.length_b   1.000
_cell.length_c   1.000
_cell.angle_alpha   90.00
_cell.angle_beta   90.00
_cell.angle_gamma   90.00
#
_symmetry.space_group_name_H-M   'P 1'
#
loop_
_entity.id
_entity.type
_entity.pdbx_description
1 polymer ?
#
loop_
_entity_poly.entity_id
_entity_poly.type
_entity_poly.pdbx_seq_one_letter_code
_entity_poly.pdbx_strand_id
1 'polypeptide(L)'
;MKFSFGNTFIAFFILYLLFTKRTKANIEKEVFTSNVVKISENFYKEILEWSEQKGLVTLTPPYTIQRYEWIVPFINADEFTQNKTGQKEKWYILDGLEEGNTYETRVSYAATSPTTFILEIMGFEEAVNIFKKRQNLEITQSNSQKIMTTTKKLLRVRAKYEGVSNIPGREFRPIRYNIVLETLTFGVPRVAFKLILTLALILGVGYFICVPLFYSSLRKLIEVAQINREKRE
;
A
#
# COMPACT_ATOMS: atom_id res chain seq x y z
N MET A 1 19.22 -35.13 33.31
CA MET A 1 19.19 -33.65 33.38
C MET A 1 17.89 -33.19 32.70
N LYS A 2 16.85 -32.83 33.49
CA LYS A 2 15.55 -32.41 32.95
C LYS A 2 15.63 -30.92 32.61
N PHE A 3 15.84 -30.59 31.34
CA PHE A 3 15.78 -29.20 30.88
C PHE A 3 14.32 -28.71 30.93
N SER A 4 14.03 -27.83 31.88
CA SER A 4 12.76 -27.10 32.00
C SER A 4 12.64 -26.06 30.88
N PHE A 5 12.35 -26.51 29.66
CA PHE A 5 12.30 -25.66 28.47
C PHE A 5 10.97 -24.87 28.33
N GLY A 6 9.92 -25.27 29.05
CA GLY A 6 8.58 -24.68 28.89
C GLY A 6 8.45 -23.25 29.43
N ASN A 7 8.97 -22.97 30.63
CA ASN A 7 8.73 -21.70 31.30
C ASN A 7 9.51 -20.53 30.70
N THR A 8 10.73 -20.76 30.20
CA THR A 8 11.55 -19.74 29.54
C THR A 8 11.00 -19.33 28.19
N PHE A 9 10.49 -20.28 27.40
CA PHE A 9 9.88 -19.97 26.11
C PHE A 9 8.58 -19.16 26.25
N ILE A 10 7.72 -19.51 27.21
CA ILE A 10 6.48 -18.78 27.49
C ILE A 10 6.79 -17.35 27.96
N ALA A 11 7.77 -17.18 28.86
CA ALA A 11 8.19 -15.85 29.31
C ALA A 11 8.70 -14.99 28.15
N PHE A 12 9.51 -15.56 27.24
CA PHE A 12 10.02 -14.84 26.07
C PHE A 12 8.91 -14.46 25.09
N PHE A 13 7.92 -15.33 24.90
CA PHE A 13 6.77 -15.08 24.02
C PHE A 13 5.84 -13.98 24.59
N ILE A 14 5.57 -14.01 25.90
CA ILE A 14 4.80 -12.95 26.58
C ILE A 14 5.55 -11.62 26.51
N LEU A 15 6.86 -11.63 26.75
CA LEU A 15 7.71 -10.45 26.66
C LEU A 15 7.71 -9.88 25.22
N TYR A 16 7.82 -10.75 24.21
CA TYR A 16 7.72 -10.38 22.81
C TYR A 16 6.37 -9.71 22.49
N LEU A 17 5.25 -10.32 22.93
CA LEU A 17 3.91 -9.75 22.74
C LEU A 17 3.76 -8.38 23.43
N LEU A 18 4.30 -8.20 24.63
CA LEU A 18 4.27 -6.94 25.37
C LEU A 18 5.12 -5.84 24.71
N PHE A 19 6.22 -6.20 24.05
CA PHE A 19 7.07 -5.25 23.31
C PHE A 19 6.59 -4.97 21.89
N THR A 20 5.68 -5.77 21.33
CA THR A 20 5.03 -5.43 20.06
C THR A 20 4.02 -4.30 20.26
N LYS A 21 4.48 -3.04 20.21
CA LYS A 21 3.57 -1.90 20.09
C LYS A 21 2.78 -2.02 18.79
N ARG A 22 1.48 -2.29 18.87
CA ARG A 22 0.58 -2.27 17.72
C ARG A 22 0.43 -0.83 17.21
N THR A 23 1.19 -0.46 16.20
CA THR A 23 0.95 0.77 15.44
C THR A 23 -0.25 0.54 14.54
N LYS A 24 -1.39 1.17 14.84
CA LYS A 24 -2.53 1.20 13.92
C LYS A 24 -2.26 2.24 12.85
N ALA A 25 -2.25 1.81 11.59
CA ALA A 25 -2.20 2.67 10.43
C ALA A 25 -3.52 2.54 9.67
N ASN A 26 -4.05 3.66 9.21
CA ASN A 26 -5.14 3.65 8.24
C ASN A 26 -4.52 3.48 6.84
N ILE A 27 -5.29 2.86 5.95
CA ILE A 27 -4.87 2.61 4.57
C ILE A 27 -6.02 3.03 3.65
N GLU A 28 -5.72 3.94 2.73
CA GLU A 28 -6.56 4.16 1.54
C GLU A 28 -5.90 3.50 0.35
N LYS A 29 -6.71 2.97 -0.57
CA LYS A 29 -6.20 2.25 -1.72
C LYS A 29 -7.04 2.47 -2.96
N GLU A 30 -6.37 2.41 -4.11
CA GLU A 30 -6.99 2.47 -5.42
C GLU A 30 -6.39 1.36 -6.30
N VAL A 31 -7.27 0.60 -6.96
CA VAL A 31 -6.89 -0.50 -7.85
C VAL A 31 -7.26 -0.12 -9.27
N PHE A 32 -6.31 -0.28 -10.20
CA PHE A 32 -6.52 0.10 -11.59
C PHE A 32 -5.84 -0.90 -12.54
N THR A 33 -6.41 -1.00 -13.75
CA THR A 33 -5.77 -1.72 -14.86
C THR A 33 -5.04 -0.75 -15.77
N SER A 34 -3.84 -1.12 -16.17
CA SER A 34 -3.04 -0.37 -17.12
C SER A 34 -3.51 -0.66 -18.54
N ASN A 35 -3.78 0.40 -19.30
CA ASN A 35 -4.16 0.34 -20.70
C ASN A 35 -3.19 1.22 -21.48
N VAL A 36 -2.87 0.84 -22.71
CA VAL A 36 -2.09 1.69 -23.61
C VAL A 36 -2.96 2.85 -24.06
N VAL A 37 -2.48 4.07 -23.83
CA VAL A 37 -3.15 5.30 -24.25
C VAL A 37 -2.30 5.98 -25.32
N LYS A 38 -2.97 6.49 -26.36
CA LYS A 38 -2.35 7.33 -27.38
C LYS A 38 -2.35 8.78 -26.88
N ILE A 39 -1.18 9.39 -26.85
CA ILE A 39 -1.02 10.78 -26.42
C ILE A 39 -0.17 11.56 -27.43
N SER A 40 -0.42 12.85 -27.53
CA SER A 40 0.46 13.76 -28.26
C SER A 40 1.86 13.81 -27.62
N GLU A 41 2.90 13.80 -28.46
CA GLU A 41 4.28 14.05 -28.03
C GLU A 41 4.44 15.38 -27.26
N ASN A 42 3.65 16.40 -27.60
CA ASN A 42 3.72 17.70 -26.92
C ASN A 42 3.25 17.60 -25.47
N PHE A 43 2.13 16.90 -25.21
CA PHE A 43 1.64 16.70 -23.85
C PHE A 43 2.61 15.85 -23.01
N TYR A 44 3.24 14.86 -23.63
CA TYR A 44 4.23 14.04 -22.95
C TYR A 44 5.45 14.86 -22.51
N LYS A 45 5.98 15.72 -23.40
CA LYS A 45 7.08 16.64 -23.07
C LYS A 45 6.70 17.65 -21.99
N GLU A 46 5.51 18.22 -22.07
CA GLU A 46 4.99 19.17 -21.09
C GLU A 46 4.93 18.55 -19.68
N ILE A 47 4.48 17.30 -19.55
CA ILE A 47 4.48 16.59 -18.27
C ILE A 47 5.89 16.26 -17.79
N LEU A 48 6.80 15.89 -18.70
CA LEU A 48 8.18 15.58 -18.32
C LEU A 48 8.88 16.82 -17.77
N GLU A 49 8.73 17.95 -18.44
CA GLU A 49 9.29 19.24 -18.00
C GLU A 49 8.68 19.66 -16.66
N TRP A 50 7.35 19.53 -16.52
CA TRP A 50 6.67 19.78 -15.25
C TRP A 50 7.18 18.85 -14.13
N SER A 51 7.41 17.58 -14.44
CA SER A 51 7.95 16.60 -13.51
C SER A 51 9.31 17.00 -12.97
N GLU A 52 10.18 17.48 -13.86
CA GLU A 52 11.52 17.95 -13.50
C GLU A 52 11.44 19.22 -12.63
N GLN A 53 10.61 20.19 -13.02
CA GLN A 53 10.45 21.45 -12.27
C GLN A 53 9.84 21.26 -10.88
N LYS A 54 8.91 20.31 -10.72
CA LYS A 54 8.26 20.03 -9.43
C LYS A 54 8.92 18.92 -8.63
N GLY A 55 9.90 18.22 -9.19
CA GLY A 55 10.57 17.09 -8.56
C GLY A 55 9.60 15.96 -8.24
N LEU A 56 8.75 15.57 -9.20
CA LEU A 56 7.79 14.49 -8.99
C LEU A 56 8.51 13.17 -8.75
N VAL A 57 7.95 12.39 -7.83
CA VAL A 57 8.46 11.06 -7.52
C VAL A 57 7.83 10.05 -8.48
N THR A 58 8.68 9.23 -9.09
CA THR A 58 8.25 8.12 -9.95
C THR A 58 8.11 6.84 -9.12
N LEU A 59 6.96 6.18 -9.24
CA LEU A 59 6.67 4.88 -8.65
C LEU A 59 6.70 3.83 -9.75
N THR A 60 7.50 2.78 -9.57
CA THR A 60 7.67 1.71 -10.56
C THR A 60 7.24 0.34 -10.02
N PRO A 61 6.56 -0.51 -10.82
CA PRO A 61 6.30 -1.89 -10.46
C PRO A 61 7.59 -2.74 -10.56
N PRO A 62 7.60 -3.98 -10.03
CA PRO A 62 6.47 -4.70 -9.41
C PRO A 62 6.11 -4.22 -8.01
N TYR A 63 6.99 -3.44 -7.39
CA TYR A 63 6.81 -2.89 -6.06
C TYR A 63 7.72 -1.67 -5.84
N THR A 64 7.13 -0.52 -5.53
CA THR A 64 7.86 0.67 -5.07
C THR A 64 7.19 1.23 -3.83
N ILE A 65 7.99 1.64 -2.84
CA ILE A 65 7.54 2.40 -1.68
C ILE A 65 8.24 3.74 -1.67
N GLN A 66 7.46 4.82 -1.60
CA GLN A 66 7.96 6.12 -1.21
C GLN A 66 7.51 6.42 0.23
N ARG A 67 8.46 6.77 1.10
CA ARG A 67 8.24 6.90 2.55
C ARG A 67 8.33 8.33 3.03
N TYR A 68 7.63 8.62 4.12
CA TYR A 68 7.70 9.90 4.83
C TYR A 68 7.32 11.13 3.99
N GLU A 69 6.42 10.90 3.04
CA GLU A 69 5.76 11.95 2.31
C GLU A 69 4.88 12.76 3.26
N TRP A 70 4.59 14.00 2.90
CA TRP A 70 3.73 14.87 3.69
C TRP A 70 2.81 15.70 2.79
N ILE A 71 1.61 15.94 3.29
CA ILE A 71 0.57 16.72 2.63
C ILE A 71 -0.23 17.48 3.69
N VAL A 72 -0.62 18.71 3.40
CA VAL A 72 -1.52 19.47 4.28
C VAL A 72 -2.95 19.10 3.90
N PRO A 73 -3.82 18.68 4.84
CA PRO A 73 -5.18 18.35 4.47
C PRO A 73 -6.00 19.61 4.20
N PHE A 74 -7.03 19.51 3.36
CA PHE A 74 -8.02 20.57 3.12
C PHE A 74 -9.30 20.28 3.89
N ILE A 75 -10.02 21.34 4.29
CA ILE A 75 -11.31 21.22 4.98
C ILE A 75 -12.43 21.42 3.95
N ASN A 76 -12.35 22.52 3.19
CA ASN A 76 -13.32 22.87 2.16
C ASN A 76 -12.73 22.69 0.76
N ALA A 77 -13.59 22.34 -0.21
CA ALA A 77 -13.19 22.20 -1.60
C ALA A 77 -12.61 23.50 -2.18
N ASP A 78 -13.08 24.65 -1.69
CA ASP A 78 -12.64 25.98 -2.14
C ASP A 78 -11.19 26.30 -1.74
N GLU A 79 -10.61 25.61 -0.76
CA GLU A 79 -9.19 25.76 -0.42
C GLU A 79 -8.28 25.29 -1.56
N PHE A 80 -8.76 24.45 -2.47
CA PHE A 80 -7.97 23.96 -3.59
C PHE A 80 -7.69 25.02 -4.64
N THR A 81 -8.65 25.88 -4.93
CA THR A 81 -8.49 26.95 -5.93
C THR A 81 -7.53 28.03 -5.43
N GLN A 82 -7.38 28.17 -4.10
CA GLN A 82 -6.51 29.14 -3.47
C GLN A 82 -5.10 28.59 -3.14
N ASN A 83 -4.90 27.28 -3.22
CA ASN A 83 -3.63 26.63 -2.89
C ASN A 83 -2.54 26.86 -3.97
N LYS A 84 -1.95 28.07 -3.97
CA LYS A 84 -0.83 28.43 -4.85
C LYS A 84 0.47 27.69 -4.53
N THR A 85 0.62 27.18 -3.31
CA THR A 85 1.85 26.50 -2.85
C THR A 85 1.89 25.02 -3.19
N GLY A 86 0.80 24.43 -3.69
CA GLY A 86 0.74 23.00 -4.02
C GLY A 86 0.81 22.08 -2.78
N GLN A 87 0.57 22.61 -1.57
CA GLN A 87 0.72 21.84 -0.33
C GLN A 87 -0.44 20.88 -0.02
N LYS A 88 -1.61 21.11 -0.63
CA LYS A 88 -2.85 20.33 -0.44
C LYS A 88 -2.99 19.13 -1.38
N GLU A 89 -2.03 18.91 -2.27
CA GLU A 89 -1.97 17.73 -3.13
C GLU A 89 -0.54 17.33 -3.42
N LYS A 90 -0.36 16.08 -3.83
CA LYS A 90 0.91 15.59 -4.30
C LYS A 90 0.71 14.72 -5.51
N TRP A 91 1.66 14.81 -6.44
CA TRP A 91 1.60 14.08 -7.69
C TRP A 91 2.75 13.09 -7.79
N TYR A 92 2.46 11.95 -8.40
CA TYR A 92 3.41 10.87 -8.62
C TYR A 92 3.28 10.37 -10.05
N ILE A 93 4.41 10.04 -10.67
CA ILE A 93 4.42 9.36 -11.96
C ILE A 93 4.32 7.86 -11.71
N LEU A 94 3.37 7.20 -12.34
CA LEU A 94 3.30 5.74 -12.40
C LEU A 94 3.94 5.32 -13.72
N ASP A 95 5.14 4.76 -13.63
CA ASP A 95 5.96 4.37 -14.79
C ASP A 95 6.22 2.86 -14.79
N GLY A 96 6.65 2.32 -15.93
CA GLY A 96 6.92 0.88 -16.10
C GLY A 96 5.66 0.02 -16.03
N LEU A 97 4.48 0.59 -16.27
CA LEU A 97 3.23 -0.13 -16.30
C LEU A 97 3.14 -0.98 -17.58
N GLU A 98 2.75 -2.24 -17.44
CA GLU A 98 2.54 -3.18 -18.54
C GLU A 98 1.07 -3.20 -18.90
N GLU A 99 0.75 -3.32 -20.18
CA GLU A 99 -0.63 -3.37 -20.66
C GLU A 99 -1.38 -4.59 -20.12
N GLY A 100 -2.63 -4.41 -19.71
CA GLY A 100 -3.50 -5.49 -19.21
C GLY A 100 -3.23 -5.91 -17.76
N ASN A 101 -2.10 -5.48 -17.17
CA ASN A 101 -1.81 -5.76 -15.78
C ASN A 101 -2.62 -4.87 -14.83
N THR A 102 -2.98 -5.44 -13.68
CA THR A 102 -3.65 -4.73 -12.58
C THR A 102 -2.63 -4.29 -11.54
N TYR A 103 -2.81 -3.08 -11.03
CA TYR A 103 -1.95 -2.47 -10.03
C TYR A 103 -2.78 -1.94 -8.87
N GLU A 104 -2.18 -1.92 -7.69
CA GLU A 104 -2.72 -1.32 -6.49
C GLU A 104 -1.80 -0.20 -6.02
N THR A 105 -2.35 0.99 -5.85
CA THR A 105 -1.70 2.08 -5.13
C THR A 105 -2.28 2.15 -3.73
N ARG A 106 -1.43 2.28 -2.72
CA ARG A 106 -1.84 2.42 -1.31
C ARG A 106 -1.19 3.61 -0.66
N VAL A 107 -1.96 4.35 0.11
CA VAL A 107 -1.46 5.35 1.04
C VAL A 107 -1.68 4.85 2.46
N SER A 108 -0.62 4.86 3.27
CA SER A 108 -0.67 4.47 4.69
C SER A 108 -0.26 5.64 5.57
N TYR A 109 -1.05 5.89 6.61
CA TYR A 109 -0.87 7.03 7.50
C TYR A 109 -1.29 6.70 8.94
N ALA A 110 -0.89 7.55 9.89
CA ALA A 110 -1.20 7.34 11.30
C ALA A 110 -2.71 7.44 11.57
N ALA A 111 -3.29 6.43 12.21
CA ALA A 111 -4.71 6.38 12.55
C ALA A 111 -5.18 7.49 13.51
N THR A 112 -4.23 8.20 14.15
CA THR A 112 -4.50 9.36 15.02
C THR A 112 -4.79 10.65 14.25
N SER A 113 -4.66 10.65 12.92
CA SER A 113 -4.97 11.79 12.08
C SER A 113 -6.36 11.62 11.46
N PRO A 114 -7.35 12.45 11.82
CA PRO A 114 -8.72 12.37 11.31
C PRO A 114 -8.78 12.92 9.89
N THR A 115 -8.38 12.11 8.91
CA THR A 115 -8.16 12.53 7.53
C THR A 115 -8.39 11.36 6.60
N THR A 116 -9.04 11.64 5.49
CA THR A 116 -9.29 10.68 4.41
C THR A 116 -8.44 11.05 3.21
N PHE A 117 -7.66 10.09 2.69
CA PHE A 117 -6.88 10.30 1.48
C PHE A 117 -7.72 9.99 0.24
N ILE A 118 -7.59 10.84 -0.78
CA ILE A 118 -8.25 10.69 -2.07
C ILE A 118 -7.15 10.44 -3.09
N LEU A 119 -7.25 9.31 -3.78
CA LEU A 119 -6.31 8.87 -4.80
C LEU A 119 -7.01 8.92 -6.15
N GLU A 120 -6.43 9.64 -7.11
CA GLU A 120 -7.00 9.75 -8.45
C GLU A 120 -5.93 9.40 -9.47
N ILE A 121 -6.21 8.38 -10.25
CA ILE A 121 -5.31 7.85 -11.26
C ILE A 121 -5.82 8.31 -12.61
N MET A 122 -4.99 9.05 -13.32
CA MET A 122 -5.38 9.73 -14.54
C MET A 122 -4.36 9.54 -15.64
N GLY A 123 -4.86 9.62 -16.88
CA GLY A 123 -4.00 9.73 -18.06
C GLY A 123 -3.25 11.06 -18.06
N PHE A 124 -2.18 11.11 -18.84
CA PHE A 124 -1.38 12.31 -19.00
C PHE A 124 -2.21 13.49 -19.55
N GLU A 125 -3.09 13.25 -20.53
CA GLU A 125 -3.96 14.30 -21.08
C GLU A 125 -4.89 14.93 -20.04
N GLU A 126 -5.55 14.10 -19.24
CA GLU A 126 -6.44 14.55 -18.16
C GLU A 126 -5.67 15.37 -17.11
N ALA A 127 -4.46 14.93 -16.75
CA ALA A 127 -3.59 15.67 -15.84
C ALA A 127 -3.21 17.05 -16.39
N VAL A 128 -2.77 17.14 -17.65
CA VAL A 128 -2.43 18.43 -18.28
C VAL A 128 -3.62 19.38 -18.25
N ASN A 129 -4.82 18.89 -18.55
CA ASN A 129 -6.03 19.71 -18.54
C ASN A 129 -6.32 20.28 -17.14
N ILE A 130 -6.12 19.47 -16.08
CA ILE A 130 -6.23 19.92 -14.69
C ILE A 130 -5.18 21.00 -14.38
N PHE A 131 -3.94 20.83 -14.86
CA PHE A 131 -2.87 21.81 -14.65
C PHE A 131 -3.11 23.12 -15.36
N LYS A 132 -3.44 23.09 -16.65
CA LYS A 132 -3.73 24.30 -17.46
C LYS A 132 -4.87 25.11 -16.85
N LYS A 133 -5.93 24.42 -16.44
CA LYS A 133 -7.07 25.04 -15.75
C LYS A 133 -6.66 25.79 -14.48
N ARG A 134 -5.64 25.32 -13.75
CA ARG A 134 -5.15 26.00 -12.54
C ARG A 134 -4.21 27.16 -12.80
N GLN A 135 -3.43 27.09 -13.87
CA GLN A 135 -2.51 28.15 -14.25
C GLN A 135 -3.21 29.26 -15.06
N ASN A 136 -4.52 29.12 -15.32
CA ASN A 136 -5.28 29.97 -16.25
C ASN A 136 -4.62 30.05 -17.63
N LEU A 137 -3.96 28.97 -18.07
CA LEU A 137 -3.34 28.89 -19.39
C LEU A 137 -4.39 28.39 -20.38
N GLU A 138 -4.51 29.09 -21.51
CA GLU A 138 -5.40 28.68 -22.59
C GLU A 138 -4.99 27.32 -23.16
N ILE A 139 -5.99 26.49 -23.50
CA ILE A 139 -5.77 25.20 -24.13
C ILE A 139 -5.48 25.45 -25.61
N THR A 140 -4.22 25.67 -25.97
CA THR A 140 -3.82 25.75 -27.38
C THR A 140 -3.87 24.34 -27.99
N GLN A 141 -4.91 24.06 -28.78
CA GLN A 141 -4.97 22.87 -29.61
C GLN A 141 -3.97 23.01 -30.76
N SER A 142 -2.85 22.30 -30.67
CA SER A 142 -1.82 22.30 -31.72
C SER A 142 -2.16 21.26 -32.78
N ASN A 143 -2.45 21.71 -34.01
CA ASN A 143 -2.94 20.90 -35.15
C ASN A 143 -1.89 19.98 -35.83
N SER A 144 -0.74 19.74 -35.22
CA SER A 144 0.34 18.94 -35.82
C SER A 144 1.05 18.14 -34.74
N GLN A 145 0.43 17.06 -34.29
CA GLN A 145 0.90 16.32 -33.13
C GLN A 145 1.20 14.87 -33.50
N LYS A 146 2.49 14.55 -33.50
CA LYS A 146 2.97 13.17 -33.56
C LYS A 146 2.40 12.42 -32.35
N ILE A 147 1.67 11.36 -32.64
CA ILE A 147 1.01 10.52 -31.63
C ILE A 147 2.00 9.47 -31.16
N MET A 148 2.16 9.34 -29.84
CA MET A 148 2.92 8.28 -29.20
C MET A 148 2.00 7.43 -28.31
N THR A 149 2.37 6.18 -28.10
CA THR A 149 1.67 5.30 -27.16
C THR A 149 2.42 5.27 -25.83
N THR A 150 1.68 5.31 -24.74
CA THR A 150 2.25 5.20 -23.40
C THR A 150 1.31 4.45 -22.47
N THR A 151 1.89 3.71 -21.53
CA THR A 151 1.17 3.11 -20.40
C THR A 151 1.34 3.95 -19.13
N LYS A 152 2.16 5.01 -19.17
CA LYS A 152 2.40 5.87 -18.00
C LYS A 152 1.11 6.55 -17.56
N LYS A 153 0.94 6.66 -16.25
CA LYS A 153 -0.18 7.37 -15.63
C LYS A 153 0.34 8.35 -14.60
N LEU A 154 -0.49 9.32 -14.23
CA LEU A 154 -0.24 10.20 -13.11
C LEU A 154 -1.19 9.83 -11.97
N LEU A 155 -0.66 9.88 -10.75
CA LEU A 155 -1.42 9.70 -9.53
C LEU A 155 -1.45 11.03 -8.79
N ARG A 156 -2.65 11.55 -8.59
CA ARG A 156 -2.91 12.70 -7.72
C ARG A 156 -3.37 12.20 -6.36
N VAL A 157 -2.67 12.62 -5.31
CA VAL A 157 -2.98 12.33 -3.92
C VAL A 157 -3.45 13.60 -3.24
N ARG A 158 -4.62 13.55 -2.62
CA ARG A 158 -5.20 14.65 -1.83
C ARG A 158 -5.57 14.12 -0.45
N ALA A 159 -5.64 15.02 0.53
CA ALA A 159 -5.98 14.66 1.90
C ALA A 159 -7.09 15.57 2.42
N LYS A 160 -8.27 15.01 2.71
CA LYS A 160 -9.39 15.76 3.27
C LYS A 160 -9.42 15.58 4.77
N TYR A 161 -9.44 16.66 5.53
CA TYR A 161 -9.63 16.56 6.97
C TYR A 161 -11.07 16.13 7.27
N GLU A 162 -11.24 15.04 8.03
CA GLU A 162 -12.54 14.48 8.36
C GLU A 162 -12.61 14.12 9.84
N GLY A 163 -13.40 14.87 10.59
CA GLY A 163 -13.68 14.61 12.01
C GLY A 163 -13.35 15.79 12.92
N VAL A 164 -13.40 15.53 14.23
CA VAL A 164 -13.08 16.50 15.28
C VAL A 164 -11.87 15.98 16.05
N SER A 165 -10.82 16.78 16.14
CA SER A 165 -9.66 16.48 16.98
C SER A 165 -9.72 17.29 18.26
N ASN A 166 -9.33 16.69 19.37
CA ASN A 166 -9.13 17.42 20.63
C ASN A 166 -7.82 18.26 20.62
N ILE A 167 -7.03 18.18 19.54
CA ILE A 167 -5.80 18.97 19.38
C ILE A 167 -6.13 20.20 18.53
N PRO A 168 -6.02 21.42 19.06
CA PRO A 168 -6.28 22.64 18.30
C PRO A 168 -5.35 22.79 17.08
N GLY A 169 -5.93 23.19 15.95
CA GLY A 169 -5.19 23.43 14.71
C GLY A 169 -4.62 22.17 14.06
N ARG A 170 -5.13 20.98 14.40
CA ARG A 170 -4.70 19.70 13.81
C ARG A 170 -5.03 19.64 12.32
N GLU A 171 -6.12 20.29 11.92
CA GLU A 171 -6.67 20.41 10.57
C GLU A 171 -5.76 21.17 9.58
N PHE A 172 -4.79 21.93 10.09
CA PHE A 172 -3.82 22.63 9.24
C PHE A 172 -2.42 22.01 9.26
N ARG A 173 -2.22 20.95 10.06
CA ARG A 173 -0.90 20.33 10.19
C ARG A 173 -0.61 19.35 9.04
N PRO A 174 0.61 19.33 8.50
CA PRO A 174 1.03 18.31 7.56
C PRO A 174 0.87 16.91 8.14
N ILE A 175 0.32 16.01 7.34
CA ILE A 175 0.16 14.60 7.68
C ILE A 175 1.23 13.81 6.94
N ARG A 176 1.98 13.02 7.69
CA ARG A 176 2.95 12.10 7.12
C ARG A 176 2.27 10.82 6.63
N TYR A 177 2.66 10.38 5.45
CA TYR A 177 2.18 9.14 4.87
C TYR A 177 3.30 8.43 4.11
N ASN A 178 3.09 7.13 3.86
CA ASN A 178 3.87 6.37 2.90
C ASN A 178 2.95 5.98 1.75
N ILE A 179 3.48 5.99 0.54
CA ILE A 179 2.77 5.57 -0.66
C ILE A 179 3.46 4.36 -1.28
N VAL A 180 2.66 3.42 -1.76
CA VAL A 180 3.13 2.16 -2.35
C VAL A 180 2.44 1.96 -3.68
N LEU A 181 3.19 1.52 -4.69
CA LEU A 181 2.66 0.96 -5.93
C LEU A 181 3.05 -0.51 -5.98
N GLU A 182 2.08 -1.40 -6.21
CA GLU A 182 2.32 -2.83 -6.30
C GLU A 182 1.55 -3.46 -7.47
N THR A 183 2.16 -4.44 -8.14
CA THR A 183 1.47 -5.25 -9.14
C THR A 183 0.61 -6.32 -8.47
N LEU A 184 -0.64 -6.42 -8.92
CA LEU A 184 -1.55 -7.49 -8.53
C LEU A 184 -1.51 -8.63 -9.56
N THR A 185 -1.32 -9.85 -9.07
CA THR A 185 -1.41 -11.06 -9.88
C THR A 185 -2.60 -11.86 -9.35
N PHE A 186 -3.61 -12.12 -10.19
CA PHE A 186 -4.89 -12.72 -9.76
C PHE A 186 -5.59 -11.96 -8.62
N GLY A 187 -5.49 -10.63 -8.61
CA GLY A 187 -6.07 -9.77 -7.57
C GLY A 187 -5.31 -9.80 -6.23
N VAL A 188 -4.20 -10.53 -6.14
CA VAL A 188 -3.37 -10.63 -4.94
C VAL A 188 -2.05 -9.90 -5.16
N PRO A 189 -1.56 -9.12 -4.18
CA PRO A 189 -0.26 -8.45 -4.30
C PRO A 189 0.87 -9.45 -4.54
N ARG A 190 1.75 -9.17 -5.50
CA ARG A 190 2.81 -10.10 -5.91
C ARG A 190 3.70 -10.53 -4.73
N VAL A 191 3.93 -9.65 -3.76
CA VAL A 191 4.73 -9.94 -2.57
C VAL A 191 4.04 -10.97 -1.66
N ALA A 192 2.71 -11.01 -1.64
CA ALA A 192 1.93 -11.92 -0.78
C ALA A 192 2.03 -13.38 -1.22
N PHE A 193 2.33 -13.68 -2.48
CA PHE A 193 2.49 -15.08 -2.95
C PHE A 193 3.61 -15.82 -2.22
N LYS A 194 4.70 -15.13 -1.85
CA LYS A 194 5.78 -15.72 -1.04
C LYS A 194 5.24 -16.21 0.30
N LEU A 195 4.40 -15.39 0.95
CA LEU A 195 3.77 -15.73 2.23
C LEU A 195 2.77 -16.88 2.09
N ILE A 196 1.96 -16.88 1.02
CA ILE A 196 1.01 -17.96 0.73
C ILE A 196 1.77 -19.29 0.58
N LEU A 197 2.86 -19.31 -0.20
CA LEU A 197 3.67 -20.51 -0.41
C LEU A 197 4.30 -21.01 0.91
N THR A 198 4.85 -20.12 1.72
CA THR A 198 5.41 -20.47 3.04
C THR A 198 4.34 -21.04 3.97
N LEU A 199 3.15 -20.42 4.00
CA LEU A 199 2.04 -20.90 4.82
C LEU A 199 1.58 -22.29 4.37
N ALA A 200 1.45 -22.51 3.07
CA ALA A 200 1.09 -23.81 2.51
C ALA A 200 2.12 -24.90 2.88
N LEU A 201 3.42 -24.57 2.84
CA LEU A 201 4.49 -25.49 3.26
C LEU A 201 4.36 -25.85 4.75
N ILE A 202 4.18 -24.86 5.62
CA ILE A 202 4.05 -25.08 7.07
C ILE A 202 2.83 -25.94 7.39
N LEU A 203 1.69 -25.65 6.76
CA LEU A 203 0.46 -26.43 6.92
C LEU A 203 0.64 -27.86 6.40
N GLY A 204 1.31 -28.02 5.25
CA GLY A 204 1.65 -29.32 4.69
C GLY A 204 2.50 -30.16 5.63
N VAL A 205 3.59 -29.60 6.16
CA VAL A 205 4.45 -30.28 7.14
C VAL A 205 3.67 -30.62 8.42
N GLY A 206 2.89 -29.68 8.94
CA GLY A 206 2.06 -29.90 10.12
C GLY A 206 1.09 -31.06 9.92
N TYR A 207 0.38 -31.08 8.80
CA TYR A 207 -0.62 -32.09 8.49
C TYR A 207 0.00 -33.47 8.17
N PHE A 208 1.00 -33.52 7.28
CA PHE A 208 1.55 -34.79 6.81
C PHE A 208 2.60 -35.41 7.74
N ILE A 209 3.28 -34.62 8.58
CA ILE A 209 4.35 -35.11 9.45
C ILE A 209 3.96 -35.00 10.92
N CYS A 210 3.55 -33.81 11.38
CA CYS A 210 3.31 -33.61 12.81
C CYS A 210 2.06 -34.36 13.31
N VAL A 211 0.95 -34.33 12.57
CA VAL A 211 -0.29 -35.04 12.96
C VAL A 211 -0.07 -36.55 13.11
N PRO A 212 0.49 -37.29 12.14
CA PRO A 212 0.68 -38.75 12.31
C PRO A 212 1.70 -39.10 13.40
N LEU A 213 2.75 -38.30 13.58
CA LEU A 213 3.70 -38.50 14.68
C LEU A 213 3.03 -38.30 16.05
N PHE A 214 2.17 -37.28 16.17
CA PHE A 214 1.43 -37.04 17.40
C PHE A 214 0.40 -38.13 17.66
N TYR A 215 -0.35 -38.55 16.63
CA TYR A 215 -1.33 -39.62 16.74
C TYR A 215 -0.70 -40.96 17.14
N SER A 216 0.42 -41.33 16.50
CA SER A 216 1.15 -42.55 16.85
C SER A 216 1.72 -42.52 18.28
N SER A 217 2.21 -41.37 18.73
CA SER A 217 2.71 -41.18 20.10
C SER A 217 1.59 -41.27 21.14
N LEU A 218 0.43 -40.66 20.87
CA LEU A 218 -0.76 -40.77 21.72
C LEU A 218 -1.24 -42.20 21.83
N ARG A 219 -1.30 -42.93 20.71
CA ARG A 219 -1.74 -44.33 20.69
C ARG A 219 -0.87 -45.21 21.58
N LYS A 220 0.46 -45.06 21.48
CA LYS A 220 1.43 -45.76 22.35
C LYS A 220 1.24 -45.44 23.83
N LEU A 221 0.99 -44.17 24.16
CA LEU A 221 0.74 -43.76 25.56
C LEU A 221 -0.54 -44.38 26.11
N ILE A 222 -1.60 -44.43 25.30
CA ILE A 222 -2.88 -45.06 25.67
C ILE A 222 -2.70 -46.56 25.90
N GLU A 223 -2.00 -47.26 25.00
CA GLU A 223 -1.71 -48.69 25.12
C GLU A 223 -0.92 -49.00 26.41
N VAL A 224 0.13 -48.22 26.71
CA VAL A 224 0.91 -48.39 27.95
C VAL A 224 0.07 -48.13 29.20
N ALA A 225 -0.83 -47.14 29.16
CA ALA A 225 -1.73 -46.84 30.27
C ALA A 225 -2.74 -47.98 30.53
N GLN A 226 -3.26 -48.61 29.47
CA GLN A 226 -4.16 -49.76 29.57
C GLN A 226 -3.48 -50.98 30.18
N ILE A 227 -2.28 -51.35 29.68
CA ILE A 227 -1.50 -52.49 30.21
C ILE A 227 -1.17 -52.30 31.71
N ASN A 228 -0.83 -51.08 32.12
CA ASN A 228 -0.53 -50.79 33.53
C ASN A 228 -1.77 -50.85 34.43
N ARG A 229 -2.98 -50.67 33.88
CA ARG A 229 -4.24 -50.79 34.62
C ARG A 229 -4.59 -52.26 34.84
N GLU A 230 -4.49 -53.09 33.81
CA GLU A 230 -4.73 -54.54 33.92
C GLU A 230 -3.77 -55.22 34.92
N LYS A 231 -2.51 -54.79 35.01
CA LYS A 231 -1.55 -55.33 36.00
C LYS A 231 -1.85 -54.98 37.45
N ARG A 232 -2.77 -54.05 37.72
CA ARG A 232 -3.13 -53.60 39.08
C ARG A 232 -4.43 -54.21 39.61
N GLU A 233 -5.21 -54.84 38.74
CA GLU A 233 -6.40 -55.62 39.09
C GLU A 233 -6.00 -57.09 39.32
#